data_AF-K2NU60-F1
#
_entry.id   AF-K2NU60-F1
#
_cell.length_a   1.000
_cell.length_b   1.000
_cell.length_c   1.000
_cell.angle_alpha   90.00
_cell.angle_beta   90.00
_cell.angle_gamma   90.00
#
_symmetry.space_group_name_H-M   'P 1'
#
loop_
_entity.id
_entity.type
_entity.pdbx_description
1 polymer ?
#
loop_
_entity_poly.entity_id
_entity_poly.type
_entity_poly.pdbx_seq_one_letter_code
_entity_poly.pdbx_strand_id
1 'polypeptide(L)'
;MHDQRKVRQEVDEKTREKRLAEVQAFTSAYGSLLRKRDDHVYSEAVLQQLSELLQKNPEAYSMYNYRRIALLHLWGKMREEKVGPADATENTTQVGGDTATGGLPSSQSDETKRHAPRGEIEWLKDELKLSSTILISDYKVYAAFMHRRWIFAQLERLAKDALYAITATDTAGAAVQSGSDRVEHPEELRFWSSALTKEKKQCDMLLAADERNFHAWNYRRWILSEIARMEKLLAQYSIDLNASASKNTAEEQVPAMKQQQQEEEEEQQKLKPQSCGGSGGNDGEPCGSFFIPEELKEMRFTTTMLRRNFSNYSAWHQRGVIINTALQRLQERSDDNVTRDVALKEAWGQLEEDLEFFITAVYCDPADQSAWYYIQFLIRAANTLESISPAHHAVRLEFTTRPIQACIEILGEEKRLGDEAEAYWPRYYLFTVLLASFGAGKSNSDGKNKARAAVMAFASEIRKVLCPNDSPGDSREIEEDCVWCLRELAAELVRADPLRSGMYKSLLARVTS
;
A
#
# COMPACT_ATOMS: atom_id res chain seq x y z
N MET A 1 -9.20 -14.79 -18.08
CA MET A 1 -8.79 -16.03 -17.39
C MET A 1 -9.47 -16.22 -16.04
N HIS A 2 -9.75 -15.15 -15.28
CA HIS A 2 -10.42 -15.24 -13.98
C HIS A 2 -11.95 -15.13 -14.12
N ASP A 3 -12.68 -15.89 -13.28
CA ASP A 3 -14.13 -15.85 -13.04
C ASP A 3 -15.05 -15.94 -14.28
N GLN A 4 -14.50 -16.40 -15.41
CA GLN A 4 -15.29 -16.69 -16.60
C GLN A 4 -16.11 -17.95 -16.35
N ARG A 5 -17.37 -17.79 -15.94
CA ARG A 5 -18.33 -18.91 -15.88
C ARG A 5 -18.34 -19.58 -17.25
N LYS A 6 -18.08 -20.89 -17.28
CA LYS A 6 -18.16 -21.70 -18.50
C LYS A 6 -19.63 -21.82 -18.91
N VAL A 7 -20.13 -20.80 -19.60
CA VAL A 7 -21.45 -20.83 -20.21
C VAL A 7 -21.29 -21.49 -21.58
N ARG A 8 -22.00 -22.59 -21.84
CA ARG A 8 -22.20 -23.08 -23.21
C ARG A 8 -23.11 -22.07 -23.92
N GLN A 9 -22.52 -21.04 -24.52
CA GLN A 9 -23.21 -20.19 -25.47
C GLN A 9 -23.06 -20.81 -26.86
N GLU A 10 -24.16 -21.22 -27.47
CA GLU A 10 -24.23 -21.35 -28.93
C GLU A 10 -24.11 -19.93 -29.49
N VAL A 11 -22.90 -19.56 -29.89
CA VAL A 11 -22.63 -18.27 -30.52
C VAL A 11 -23.07 -18.38 -31.97
N ASP A 12 -24.01 -17.54 -32.40
CA ASP A 12 -24.44 -17.51 -33.79
C ASP A 12 -23.28 -17.20 -34.75
N GLU A 13 -23.38 -17.67 -35.99
CA GLU A 13 -22.30 -17.55 -36.98
C GLU A 13 -21.89 -16.09 -37.21
N LYS A 14 -22.85 -15.18 -37.22
CA LYS A 14 -22.61 -13.75 -37.44
C LYS A 14 -21.78 -13.13 -36.31
N THR A 15 -22.04 -13.50 -35.07
CA THR A 15 -21.30 -13.07 -33.88
C THR A 15 -19.89 -13.66 -33.89
N ARG A 16 -19.73 -14.91 -34.34
CA ARG A 16 -18.43 -15.56 -34.53
C ARG A 16 -17.59 -14.82 -35.58
N GLU A 17 -18.16 -14.54 -36.74
CA GLU A 17 -17.51 -13.79 -37.82
C GLU A 17 -17.09 -12.38 -37.35
N LYS A 18 -17.97 -11.67 -36.63
CA LYS A 18 -17.65 -10.37 -36.06
C LYS A 18 -16.48 -10.43 -35.08
N ARG A 19 -16.48 -11.38 -34.13
CA ARG A 19 -15.38 -11.56 -33.17
C ARG A 19 -14.07 -11.92 -33.89
N LEU A 20 -14.13 -12.74 -34.93
CA LEU A 20 -12.95 -13.08 -35.74
C LEU A 20 -12.38 -11.85 -36.44
N ALA A 21 -13.23 -11.03 -37.06
CA ALA A 21 -12.80 -9.78 -37.69
C ALA A 21 -12.18 -8.80 -36.68
N GLU A 22 -12.76 -8.68 -35.48
CA GLU A 22 -12.20 -7.87 -34.39
C GLU A 22 -10.81 -8.35 -33.95
N VAL A 23 -10.62 -9.66 -33.79
CA VAL A 23 -9.32 -10.26 -33.45
C VAL A 23 -8.30 -10.03 -34.56
N GLN A 24 -8.67 -10.25 -35.83
CA GLN A 24 -7.78 -10.03 -36.97
C GLN A 24 -7.34 -8.56 -37.09
N ALA A 25 -8.28 -7.63 -36.91
CA ALA A 25 -7.99 -6.20 -36.90
C ALA A 25 -7.03 -5.85 -35.75
N PHE A 26 -7.26 -6.39 -34.55
CA PHE A 26 -6.39 -6.19 -33.40
C PHE A 26 -4.98 -6.74 -33.64
N THR A 27 -4.85 -7.99 -34.11
CA THR A 27 -3.55 -8.61 -34.41
C THR A 27 -2.78 -7.83 -35.47
N SER A 28 -3.48 -7.34 -36.51
CA SER A 28 -2.87 -6.53 -37.57
C SER A 28 -2.38 -5.18 -37.04
N ALA A 29 -3.17 -4.50 -36.19
CA ALA A 29 -2.77 -3.26 -35.54
C ALA A 29 -1.56 -3.46 -34.62
N TYR A 30 -1.56 -4.52 -33.82
CA TYR A 30 -0.44 -4.89 -32.94
C TYR A 30 0.84 -5.13 -33.74
N GLY A 31 0.79 -5.94 -34.79
CA GLY A 31 1.94 -6.21 -35.66
C GLY A 31 2.43 -4.99 -36.43
N SER A 32 1.53 -4.09 -36.83
CA SER A 32 1.88 -2.80 -37.43
C SER A 32 2.69 -1.91 -36.48
N LEU A 33 2.25 -1.80 -35.21
CA LEU A 33 2.95 -1.02 -34.20
C LEU A 33 4.33 -1.59 -33.85
N LEU A 34 4.47 -2.93 -33.81
CA LEU A 34 5.78 -3.55 -33.62
C LEU A 34 6.75 -3.21 -34.76
N ARG A 35 6.30 -3.29 -36.03
CA ARG A 35 7.15 -2.90 -37.17
C ARG A 35 7.56 -1.43 -37.09
N LYS A 36 6.62 -0.54 -36.80
CA LYS A 36 6.92 0.90 -36.61
C LYS A 36 7.92 1.15 -35.49
N ARG A 37 7.86 0.37 -34.39
CA ARG A 37 8.85 0.43 -33.31
C ARG A 37 10.23 0.04 -33.82
N ASP A 38 10.32 -1.07 -34.55
CA ASP A 38 11.57 -1.58 -35.08
C ASP A 38 12.18 -0.63 -36.12
N ASP A 39 11.32 0.07 -36.88
CA ASP A 39 11.69 1.13 -37.82
C ASP A 39 11.91 2.51 -37.14
N HIS A 40 11.88 2.59 -35.81
CA HIS A 40 12.11 3.81 -35.02
C HIS A 40 11.18 4.98 -35.38
N VAL A 41 9.93 4.68 -35.74
CA VAL A 41 8.92 5.69 -36.08
C VAL A 41 8.34 6.27 -34.78
N TYR A 42 8.64 7.53 -34.49
CA TYR A 42 8.18 8.23 -33.29
C TYR A 42 7.40 9.48 -33.69
N SER A 43 6.07 9.42 -33.58
CA SER A 43 5.16 10.52 -33.94
C SER A 43 3.91 10.55 -33.06
N GLU A 44 3.21 11.67 -33.04
CA GLU A 44 1.94 11.79 -32.30
C GLU A 44 0.88 10.80 -32.81
N ALA A 45 0.86 10.53 -34.12
CA ALA A 45 -0.02 9.52 -34.71
C ALA A 45 0.27 8.11 -34.17
N VAL A 46 1.54 7.78 -33.93
CA VAL A 46 1.92 6.52 -33.27
C VAL A 46 1.44 6.49 -31.83
N LEU A 47 1.56 7.59 -31.08
CA LEU A 47 1.04 7.67 -29.72
C LEU A 47 -0.48 7.46 -29.68
N GLN A 48 -1.24 8.03 -30.63
CA GLN A 48 -2.69 7.79 -30.69
C GLN A 48 -3.01 6.30 -30.94
N GLN A 49 -2.32 5.66 -31.87
CA GLN A 49 -2.48 4.22 -32.15
C GLN A 49 -2.12 3.35 -30.92
N LEU A 50 -1.08 3.72 -30.18
CA LEU A 50 -0.71 3.06 -28.94
C LEU A 50 -1.78 3.23 -27.86
N SER A 51 -2.40 4.41 -27.73
CA SER A 51 -3.50 4.65 -26.78
C SER A 51 -4.68 3.72 -27.06
N GLU A 52 -5.11 3.64 -28.32
CA GLU A 52 -6.23 2.81 -28.75
C GLU A 52 -5.97 1.31 -28.51
N LEU A 53 -4.73 0.87 -28.76
CA LEU A 53 -4.35 -0.52 -28.51
C LEU A 53 -4.31 -0.82 -27.01
N LEU A 54 -3.70 0.05 -26.20
CA LEU A 54 -3.59 -0.14 -24.75
C LEU A 54 -4.95 -0.12 -24.04
N GLN A 55 -5.92 0.66 -24.53
CA GLN A 55 -7.30 0.61 -24.00
C GLN A 55 -7.99 -0.74 -24.28
N LYS A 56 -7.62 -1.43 -25.38
CA LYS A 56 -8.15 -2.75 -25.72
C LYS A 56 -7.38 -3.90 -25.07
N ASN A 57 -6.07 -3.76 -24.94
CA ASN A 57 -5.19 -4.73 -24.29
C ASN A 57 -4.18 -4.02 -23.38
N PRO A 58 -4.57 -3.73 -22.14
CA PRO A 58 -3.73 -3.00 -21.20
C PRO A 58 -2.55 -3.84 -20.67
N GLU A 59 -2.51 -5.14 -20.95
CA GLU A 59 -1.37 -6.02 -20.59
C GLU A 59 -0.22 -5.96 -21.60
N ALA A 60 -0.36 -5.20 -22.69
CA ALA A 60 0.65 -5.10 -23.74
C ALA A 60 1.88 -4.28 -23.30
N TYR A 61 2.73 -4.86 -22.45
CA TYR A 61 3.92 -4.21 -21.86
C TYR A 61 4.85 -3.56 -22.92
N SER A 62 5.10 -4.24 -24.04
CA SER A 62 5.90 -3.73 -25.15
C SER A 62 5.37 -2.41 -25.72
N MET A 63 4.05 -2.20 -25.67
CA MET A 63 3.41 -0.98 -26.19
C MET A 63 3.60 0.19 -25.24
N TYR A 64 3.62 -0.03 -23.92
CA TYR A 64 4.06 1.01 -22.98
C TYR A 64 5.53 1.39 -23.19
N ASN A 65 6.41 0.42 -23.41
CA ASN A 65 7.83 0.70 -23.68
C ASN A 65 7.98 1.56 -24.94
N TYR A 66 7.33 1.17 -26.03
CA TYR A 66 7.35 1.93 -27.28
C TYR A 66 6.77 3.33 -27.08
N ARG A 67 5.67 3.46 -26.32
CA ARG A 67 5.06 4.76 -25.98
C ARG A 67 6.04 5.67 -25.24
N ARG A 68 6.74 5.17 -24.23
CA ARG A 68 7.74 5.94 -23.47
C ARG A 68 8.89 6.42 -24.36
N ILE A 69 9.41 5.55 -25.23
CA ILE A 69 10.47 5.91 -26.18
C ILE A 69 9.99 7.00 -27.15
N ALA A 70 8.79 6.83 -27.72
CA ALA A 70 8.20 7.82 -28.62
C ALA A 70 8.02 9.19 -27.95
N LEU A 71 7.54 9.24 -26.70
CA LEU A 71 7.40 10.47 -25.93
C LEU A 71 8.76 11.16 -25.71
N LEU A 72 9.76 10.42 -25.24
CA LEU A 72 11.11 10.96 -25.00
C LEU A 72 11.74 11.52 -26.28
N HIS A 73 11.55 10.85 -27.41
CA HIS A 73 12.03 11.32 -28.72
C HIS A 73 11.36 12.63 -29.14
N LEU A 74 10.04 12.72 -29.02
CA LEU A 74 9.29 13.92 -29.37
C LEU A 74 9.69 15.10 -28.48
N TRP A 75 9.85 14.89 -27.18
CA TRP A 75 10.33 15.92 -26.26
C TRP A 75 11.78 16.35 -26.56
N GLY A 76 12.65 15.43 -26.97
CA GLY A 76 14.01 15.74 -27.41
C GLY A 76 14.02 16.71 -28.60
N LYS A 77 13.24 16.42 -29.64
CA LYS A 77 13.08 17.31 -30.80
C LYS A 77 12.57 18.69 -30.41
N MET A 78 11.57 18.76 -29.53
CA MET A 78 11.03 20.04 -29.04
C MET A 78 12.08 20.88 -28.31
N ARG A 79 13.04 20.26 -27.62
CA ARG A 79 14.15 20.96 -26.95
C ARG A 79 15.18 21.46 -27.95
N GLU A 80 15.52 20.65 -28.95
CA GLU A 80 16.45 21.04 -30.02
C GLU A 80 15.91 22.23 -30.84
N GLU A 81 14.62 22.22 -31.17
CA GLU A 81 13.95 23.31 -31.88
C GLU A 81 13.93 24.62 -31.07
N LYS A 82 13.91 24.55 -29.74
CA LYS A 82 14.02 25.73 -28.87
C LYS A 82 15.43 26.33 -28.79
N VAL A 83 16.46 25.58 -29.17
CA VAL A 83 17.89 25.99 -29.10
C VAL A 83 18.45 26.40 -30.49
N GLY A 84 17.70 26.19 -31.58
CA GLY A 84 18.05 26.60 -32.96
C GLY A 84 18.03 28.12 -33.22
N PRO A 85 18.74 28.61 -34.26
CA PRO A 85 19.59 29.81 -34.17
C PRO A 85 18.83 31.14 -34.15
N ALA A 86 19.07 31.92 -33.09
CA ALA A 86 18.77 33.35 -33.01
C ALA A 86 19.84 34.23 -33.70
N ASP A 87 20.75 33.63 -34.48
CA ASP A 87 21.90 34.30 -35.10
C ASP A 87 21.93 34.04 -36.62
N ALA A 88 21.00 34.67 -37.33
CA ALA A 88 21.02 34.83 -38.78
C ALA A 88 20.47 36.21 -39.13
N THR A 89 21.15 37.25 -38.69
CA THR A 89 20.98 38.61 -39.21
C THR A 89 21.63 38.74 -40.58
N GLU A 90 20.79 39.08 -41.55
CA GLU A 90 21.01 39.95 -42.71
C GLU A 90 22.20 39.66 -43.66
N ASN A 91 21.85 39.29 -44.90
CA ASN A 91 22.14 40.14 -46.07
C ASN A 91 21.51 39.55 -47.34
N THR A 92 20.69 40.33 -48.04
CA THR A 92 20.83 40.64 -49.49
C THR A 92 19.66 41.54 -49.94
N THR A 93 19.96 42.84 -49.94
CA THR A 93 19.79 43.80 -51.05
C THR A 93 18.43 43.92 -51.76
N GLN A 94 17.79 45.07 -51.52
CA GLN A 94 16.81 45.72 -52.39
C GLN A 94 17.41 46.10 -53.75
N VAL A 95 16.72 45.75 -54.84
CA VAL A 95 16.73 46.51 -56.10
C VAL A 95 15.29 46.56 -56.63
N GLY A 96 14.80 47.78 -56.86
CA GLY A 96 13.44 48.04 -57.35
C GLY A 96 13.28 47.90 -58.87
N GLY A 97 12.03 47.81 -59.31
CA GLY A 97 11.62 47.90 -60.71
C GLY A 97 10.11 47.65 -60.86
N ASP A 98 9.36 48.72 -61.13
CA ASP A 98 7.92 48.74 -61.41
C ASP A 98 7.54 48.00 -62.70
N THR A 99 6.40 47.30 -62.72
CA THR A 99 5.32 47.50 -63.73
C THR A 99 4.06 46.67 -63.40
N ALA A 100 2.91 47.29 -63.66
CA ALA A 100 1.55 46.83 -63.34
C ALA A 100 1.00 45.77 -64.30
N THR A 101 0.07 44.92 -63.82
CA THR A 101 -1.33 44.73 -64.31
C THR A 101 -1.92 43.37 -63.89
N GLY A 102 -3.22 43.35 -63.51
CA GLY A 102 -4.08 42.15 -63.54
C GLY A 102 -4.64 41.71 -62.18
N GLY A 103 -5.95 41.87 -61.95
CA GLY A 103 -6.64 41.56 -60.70
C GLY A 103 -7.25 40.15 -60.57
N LEU A 104 -7.39 39.72 -59.31
CA LEU A 104 -8.37 38.85 -58.60
C LEU A 104 -8.90 37.52 -59.23
N PRO A 105 -9.41 36.54 -58.42
CA PRO A 105 -9.12 36.24 -57.00
C PRO A 105 -8.98 34.74 -56.63
N SER A 106 -8.38 34.52 -55.46
CA SER A 106 -8.74 33.55 -54.39
C SER A 106 -8.84 32.04 -54.70
N SER A 107 -7.90 31.29 -54.13
CA SER A 107 -8.22 30.04 -53.44
C SER A 107 -7.32 29.92 -52.21
N GLN A 108 -7.90 30.20 -51.04
CA GLN A 108 -7.33 29.92 -49.73
C GLN A 108 -7.06 28.42 -49.59
N SER A 109 -5.81 28.03 -49.38
CA SER A 109 -5.47 26.74 -48.80
C SER A 109 -5.00 26.98 -47.38
N ASP A 110 -5.80 26.44 -46.44
CA ASP A 110 -5.63 26.40 -44.99
C ASP A 110 -4.19 26.56 -44.52
N GLU A 111 -3.91 27.74 -43.95
CA GLU A 111 -2.83 27.89 -42.99
C GLU A 111 -3.13 26.96 -41.80
N THR A 112 -2.34 25.89 -41.73
CA THR A 112 -2.11 25.07 -40.55
C THR A 112 -2.15 25.96 -39.30
N LYS A 113 -3.22 25.86 -38.52
CA LYS A 113 -3.29 26.45 -37.17
C LYS A 113 -2.10 25.89 -36.39
N ARG A 114 -1.03 26.68 -36.29
CA ARG A 114 0.09 26.40 -35.40
C ARG A 114 -0.46 26.46 -33.98
N HIS A 115 -0.87 25.32 -33.46
CA HIS A 115 -1.13 25.15 -32.05
C HIS A 115 0.14 25.54 -31.28
N ALA A 116 -0.01 26.28 -30.19
CA ALA A 116 1.10 26.64 -29.31
C ALA A 116 1.94 25.39 -28.98
N PRO A 117 3.28 25.52 -28.87
CA PRO A 117 4.16 24.37 -28.65
C PRO A 117 3.75 23.66 -27.37
N ARG A 118 3.31 22.40 -27.53
CA ARG A 118 2.79 21.59 -26.43
C ARG A 118 3.91 21.24 -25.44
N GLY A 119 3.82 21.73 -24.22
CA GLY A 119 4.81 21.46 -23.17
C GLY A 119 4.80 20.00 -22.68
N GLU A 120 5.92 19.54 -22.11
CA GLU A 120 6.06 18.18 -21.57
C GLU A 120 5.01 17.87 -20.49
N ILE A 121 4.65 18.86 -19.66
CA ILE A 121 3.59 18.75 -18.65
C ILE A 121 2.24 18.36 -19.29
N GLU A 122 1.89 18.95 -20.43
CA GLU A 122 0.62 18.65 -21.11
C GLU A 122 0.57 17.22 -21.63
N TRP A 123 1.70 16.70 -22.13
CA TRP A 123 1.82 15.28 -22.47
C TRP A 123 1.65 14.39 -21.23
N LEU A 124 2.31 14.73 -20.12
CA LEU A 124 2.20 13.95 -18.89
C LEU A 124 0.78 13.98 -18.29
N LYS A 125 0.05 15.10 -18.43
CA LYS A 125 -1.38 15.20 -18.07
C LYS A 125 -2.22 14.19 -18.86
N ASP A 126 -1.98 14.04 -20.16
CA ASP A 126 -2.67 13.05 -20.98
C ASP A 126 -2.29 11.61 -20.66
N GLU A 127 -1.01 11.36 -20.37
CA GLU A 127 -0.56 10.03 -19.94
C GLU A 127 -1.23 9.59 -18.63
N LEU A 128 -1.41 10.52 -17.68
CA LEU A 128 -2.16 10.26 -16.45
C LEU A 128 -3.63 9.97 -16.73
N LYS A 129 -4.26 10.66 -17.70
CA LYS A 129 -5.65 10.37 -18.11
C LYS A 129 -5.75 8.97 -18.70
N LEU A 130 -4.90 8.62 -19.68
CA LEU A 130 -4.88 7.30 -20.30
C LEU A 130 -4.68 6.20 -19.26
N SER A 131 -3.67 6.35 -18.38
CA SER A 131 -3.41 5.41 -17.30
C SER A 131 -4.61 5.28 -16.35
N SER A 132 -5.30 6.38 -16.03
CA SER A 132 -6.47 6.34 -15.15
C SER A 132 -7.63 5.62 -15.80
N THR A 133 -7.90 5.85 -17.08
CA THR A 133 -8.92 5.12 -17.84
C THR A 133 -8.67 3.61 -17.79
N ILE A 134 -7.41 3.19 -17.97
CA ILE A 134 -7.02 1.77 -17.91
C ILE A 134 -7.19 1.20 -16.50
N LEU A 135 -6.74 1.90 -15.46
CA LEU A 135 -6.83 1.40 -14.08
C LEU A 135 -8.27 1.37 -13.54
N ILE A 136 -9.15 2.22 -14.05
CA ILE A 136 -10.58 2.18 -13.70
C ILE A 136 -11.26 0.98 -14.38
N SER A 137 -10.88 0.64 -15.61
CA SER A 137 -11.46 -0.52 -16.31
C SER A 137 -10.88 -1.85 -15.83
N ASP A 138 -9.57 -1.89 -15.54
CA ASP A 138 -8.89 -3.04 -14.99
C ASP A 138 -7.80 -2.60 -14.00
N TYR A 139 -8.17 -2.64 -12.71
CA TYR A 139 -7.33 -2.20 -11.59
C TYR A 139 -6.21 -3.18 -11.23
N LYS A 140 -6.06 -4.30 -11.96
CA LYS A 140 -5.03 -5.32 -11.73
C LYS A 140 -3.89 -5.25 -12.75
N VAL A 141 -3.95 -4.33 -13.71
CA VAL A 141 -2.93 -4.22 -14.77
C VAL A 141 -1.62 -3.69 -14.21
N TYR A 142 -0.64 -4.58 -14.07
CA TYR A 142 0.70 -4.22 -13.57
C TYR A 142 1.42 -3.21 -14.48
N ALA A 143 1.34 -3.39 -15.80
CA ALA A 143 2.00 -2.52 -16.77
C ALA A 143 1.53 -1.07 -16.68
N ALA A 144 0.25 -0.84 -16.38
CA ALA A 144 -0.33 0.48 -16.21
C ALA A 144 0.23 1.21 -14.98
N PHE A 145 0.35 0.52 -13.84
CA PHE A 145 1.02 1.07 -12.65
C PHE A 145 2.49 1.40 -12.91
N MET A 146 3.21 0.53 -13.63
CA MET A 146 4.63 0.77 -13.97
C MET A 146 4.80 1.98 -14.89
N HIS A 147 3.91 2.14 -15.86
CA HIS A 147 3.90 3.34 -16.70
C HIS A 147 3.60 4.60 -15.88
N ARG A 148 2.67 4.50 -14.92
CA ARG A 148 2.33 5.60 -14.01
C ARG A 148 3.52 6.05 -13.16
N ARG A 149 4.31 5.10 -12.63
CA ARG A 149 5.57 5.40 -11.93
C ARG A 149 6.57 6.14 -12.81
N TRP A 150 6.68 5.75 -14.09
CA TRP A 150 7.53 6.46 -15.03
C TRP A 150 7.07 7.91 -15.27
N ILE A 151 5.76 8.16 -15.39
CA ILE A 151 5.20 9.52 -15.51
C ILE A 151 5.66 10.39 -14.34
N PHE A 152 5.54 9.90 -13.10
CA PHE A 152 5.97 10.66 -11.92
C PHE A 152 7.48 10.86 -11.83
N ALA A 153 8.29 9.93 -12.33
CA ALA A 153 9.73 10.16 -12.47
C ALA A 153 10.04 11.31 -13.44
N GLN A 154 9.23 11.46 -14.51
CA GLN A 154 9.37 12.62 -15.42
C GLN A 154 8.89 13.92 -14.76
N LEU A 155 7.79 13.89 -14.00
CA LEU A 155 7.29 15.05 -13.26
C LEU A 155 8.29 15.54 -12.22
N GLU A 156 8.89 14.63 -11.47
CA GLU A 156 9.95 14.95 -10.52
C GLU A 156 11.16 15.58 -11.23
N ARG A 157 11.61 15.01 -12.35
CA ARG A 157 12.72 15.58 -13.13
C ARG A 157 12.41 17.02 -13.54
N LEU A 158 11.22 17.27 -14.09
CA LEU A 158 10.80 18.61 -14.49
C LEU A 158 10.75 19.57 -13.30
N ALA A 159 10.23 19.13 -12.15
CA ALA A 159 10.21 19.92 -10.93
C ALA A 159 11.63 20.27 -10.44
N LYS A 160 12.57 19.31 -10.49
CA LYS A 160 13.98 19.54 -10.15
C LYS A 160 14.64 20.53 -11.11
N ASP A 161 14.44 20.37 -12.41
CA ASP A 161 14.98 21.27 -13.43
C ASP A 161 14.49 22.72 -13.18
N ALA A 162 13.21 22.88 -12.85
CA ALA A 162 12.63 24.19 -12.50
C ALA A 162 13.22 24.78 -11.20
N LEU A 163 13.45 23.97 -10.17
CA LEU A 163 14.11 24.40 -8.93
C LEU A 163 15.54 24.85 -9.18
N TYR A 164 16.30 24.10 -9.98
CA TYR A 164 17.68 24.48 -10.34
C TYR A 164 17.71 25.81 -11.09
N ALA A 165 16.79 26.03 -12.03
CA ALA A 165 16.69 27.28 -12.78
C ALA A 165 16.49 28.49 -11.85
N ILE A 166 15.61 28.40 -10.84
CA ILE A 166 15.40 29.47 -9.86
C ILE A 166 16.69 29.76 -9.07
N THR A 167 17.35 28.72 -8.55
CA THR A 167 18.57 28.93 -7.77
C THR A 167 19.72 29.52 -8.58
N ALA A 168 19.79 29.19 -9.87
CA ALA A 168 20.79 29.76 -10.78
C ALA A 168 20.53 31.25 -11.06
N THR A 169 19.26 31.67 -11.15
CA THR A 169 18.91 33.09 -11.31
C THR A 169 19.20 33.91 -10.06
N ASP A 170 19.01 33.32 -8.86
CA ASP A 170 19.28 34.00 -7.59
C ASP A 170 20.78 34.20 -7.34
N THR A 171 21.63 33.25 -7.77
CA THR A 171 23.10 33.36 -7.65
C THR A 171 23.73 34.29 -8.71
N ALA A 172 23.05 34.57 -9.82
CA ALA A 172 23.53 35.44 -10.89
C ALA A 172 23.34 36.95 -10.62
N GLY A 173 22.80 37.34 -9.45
CA GLY A 173 22.85 38.72 -8.96
C GLY A 173 21.96 39.73 -9.71
N ALA A 174 20.72 39.38 -10.04
CA ALA A 174 19.72 40.37 -10.41
C ALA A 174 19.20 41.08 -9.15
N ALA A 175 19.39 42.39 -9.06
CA ALA A 175 18.95 43.22 -7.94
C ALA A 175 17.45 43.05 -7.66
N VAL A 176 17.11 42.49 -6.50
CA VAL A 176 15.74 42.41 -6.01
C VAL A 176 15.27 43.83 -5.67
N GLN A 177 14.47 44.43 -6.54
CA GLN A 177 13.60 45.53 -6.13
C GLN A 177 12.57 44.96 -5.17
N SER A 178 12.60 45.48 -3.93
CA SER A 178 11.62 45.24 -2.89
C SER A 178 10.22 45.58 -3.41
N GLY A 179 9.45 44.55 -3.73
CA GLY A 179 8.06 44.61 -4.13
C GLY A 179 7.36 43.36 -3.60
N SER A 180 6.24 43.57 -2.89
CA SER A 180 5.40 42.57 -2.24
C SER A 180 4.67 41.63 -3.23
N ASP A 181 5.35 41.14 -4.26
CA ASP A 181 4.76 40.21 -5.23
C ASP A 181 4.94 38.77 -4.74
N ARG A 182 3.80 38.06 -4.67
CA ARG A 182 3.74 36.64 -4.35
C ARG A 182 4.67 35.90 -5.32
N VAL A 183 5.69 35.24 -4.78
CA VAL A 183 6.51 34.32 -5.57
C VAL A 183 5.63 33.14 -5.99
N GLU A 184 5.05 33.21 -7.18
CA GLU A 184 4.34 32.07 -7.75
C GLU A 184 5.35 30.98 -8.08
N HIS A 185 5.22 29.82 -7.41
CA HIS A 185 6.09 28.68 -7.66
C HIS A 185 5.92 28.14 -9.10
N PRO A 186 6.96 27.52 -9.69
CA PRO A 186 6.90 26.94 -11.03
C PRO A 186 5.69 26.02 -11.24
N GLU A 187 5.12 26.01 -12.44
CA GLU A 187 3.99 25.14 -12.78
C GLU A 187 4.35 23.67 -12.54
N GLU A 188 5.57 23.27 -12.90
CA GLU A 188 6.12 21.91 -12.74
C GLU A 188 5.97 21.43 -11.30
N LEU A 189 6.36 22.29 -10.35
CA LEU A 189 6.37 21.99 -8.92
C LEU A 189 4.96 21.89 -8.36
N ARG A 190 4.12 22.87 -8.69
CA ARG A 190 2.70 22.90 -8.28
C ARG A 190 1.94 21.69 -8.85
N PHE A 191 2.18 21.37 -10.11
CA PHE A 191 1.54 20.25 -10.77
C PHE A 191 2.01 18.91 -10.20
N TRP A 192 3.31 18.72 -9.98
CA TRP A 192 3.84 17.50 -9.37
C TRP A 192 3.24 17.23 -7.98
N SER A 193 3.18 18.24 -7.11
CA SER A 193 2.57 18.14 -5.78
C SER A 193 1.06 17.85 -5.85
N SER A 194 0.33 18.59 -6.69
CA SER A 194 -1.10 18.34 -6.90
C SER A 194 -1.37 16.94 -7.44
N ALA A 195 -0.53 16.46 -8.38
CA ALA A 195 -0.64 15.15 -8.98
C ALA A 195 -0.43 14.05 -7.92
N LEU A 196 0.64 14.10 -7.12
CA LEU A 196 0.88 13.11 -6.05
C LEU A 196 -0.28 13.05 -5.03
N THR A 197 -0.85 14.22 -4.67
CA THR A 197 -2.02 14.27 -3.78
C THR A 197 -3.24 13.58 -4.41
N LYS A 198 -3.46 13.77 -5.72
CA LYS A 198 -4.54 13.08 -6.46
C LYS A 198 -4.28 11.58 -6.57
N GLU A 199 -3.03 11.14 -6.70
CA GLU A 199 -2.68 9.71 -6.73
C GLU A 199 -2.99 9.01 -5.42
N LYS A 200 -2.72 9.66 -4.28
CA LYS A 200 -3.11 9.13 -2.98
C LYS A 200 -4.63 8.90 -2.92
N LYS A 201 -5.43 9.87 -3.39
CA LYS A 201 -6.90 9.73 -3.47
C LYS A 201 -7.31 8.62 -4.44
N GLN A 202 -6.60 8.44 -5.55
CA GLN A 202 -6.89 7.34 -6.47
C GLN A 202 -6.61 5.98 -5.82
N CYS A 203 -5.54 5.85 -5.03
CA CYS A 203 -5.31 4.65 -4.24
C CYS A 203 -6.47 4.40 -3.26
N ASP A 204 -6.96 5.44 -2.59
CA ASP A 204 -8.12 5.33 -1.69
C ASP A 204 -9.36 4.79 -2.45
N MET A 205 -9.64 5.30 -3.66
CA MET A 205 -10.74 4.80 -4.49
C MET A 205 -10.55 3.34 -4.94
N LEU A 206 -9.33 2.96 -5.34
CA LEU A 206 -9.02 1.59 -5.75
C LEU A 206 -9.18 0.59 -4.59
N LEU A 207 -8.75 0.99 -3.39
CA LEU A 207 -8.90 0.17 -2.17
C LEU A 207 -10.33 0.16 -1.62
N ALA A 208 -11.11 1.20 -1.90
CA ALA A 208 -12.55 1.18 -1.63
C ALA A 208 -13.28 0.17 -2.54
N ALA A 209 -12.86 0.05 -3.80
CA ALA A 209 -13.42 -0.89 -4.76
C ALA A 209 -12.97 -2.35 -4.55
N ASP A 210 -11.68 -2.55 -4.26
CA ASP A 210 -11.11 -3.86 -3.86
C ASP A 210 -10.05 -3.64 -2.78
N GLU A 211 -10.46 -3.89 -1.53
CA GLU A 211 -9.62 -3.67 -0.36
C GLU A 211 -8.44 -4.63 -0.25
N ARG A 212 -8.45 -5.71 -1.04
CA ARG A 212 -7.40 -6.72 -1.12
C ARG A 212 -6.55 -6.56 -2.38
N ASN A 213 -6.73 -5.46 -3.12
CA ASN A 213 -5.93 -5.17 -4.30
C ASN A 213 -4.47 -4.91 -3.92
N PHE A 214 -3.64 -5.95 -4.04
CA PHE A 214 -2.21 -5.89 -3.77
C PHE A 214 -1.46 -4.85 -4.63
N HIS A 215 -1.88 -4.62 -5.87
CA HIS A 215 -1.27 -3.60 -6.72
C HIS A 215 -1.54 -2.20 -6.18
N ALA A 216 -2.77 -1.92 -5.73
CA ALA A 216 -3.13 -0.65 -5.12
C ALA A 216 -2.39 -0.42 -3.79
N TRP A 217 -2.24 -1.45 -2.93
CA TRP A 217 -1.45 -1.35 -1.70
C TRP A 217 0.03 -1.07 -1.97
N ASN A 218 0.64 -1.78 -2.93
CA ASN A 218 2.03 -1.52 -3.32
C ASN A 218 2.21 -0.12 -3.90
N TYR A 219 1.30 0.29 -4.76
CA TYR A 219 1.34 1.60 -5.39
C TYR A 219 1.14 2.71 -4.34
N ARG A 220 0.23 2.51 -3.38
CA ARG A 220 0.05 3.41 -2.23
C ARG A 220 1.34 3.60 -1.44
N ARG A 221 2.02 2.51 -1.06
CA ARG A 221 3.32 2.59 -0.37
C ARG A 221 4.33 3.42 -1.16
N TRP A 222 4.42 3.16 -2.46
CA TRP A 222 5.31 3.92 -3.34
C TRP A 222 4.92 5.41 -3.39
N ILE A 223 3.64 5.74 -3.59
CA ILE A 223 3.15 7.13 -3.61
C ILE A 223 3.43 7.86 -2.29
N LEU A 224 3.20 7.22 -1.14
CA LEU A 224 3.52 7.83 0.17
C LEU A 224 5.02 8.11 0.30
N SER A 225 5.87 7.20 -0.18
CA SER A 225 7.32 7.44 -0.25
C SER A 225 7.67 8.59 -1.19
N GLU A 226 6.98 8.73 -2.32
CA GLU A 226 7.21 9.84 -3.26
C GLU A 226 6.76 11.19 -2.68
N ILE A 227 5.64 11.22 -1.96
CA ILE A 227 5.17 12.41 -1.23
C ILE A 227 6.20 12.84 -0.20
N ALA A 228 6.65 11.92 0.67
CA ALA A 228 7.65 12.25 1.69
C ALA A 228 8.97 12.74 1.08
N ARG A 229 9.37 12.16 -0.05
CA ARG A 229 10.58 12.57 -0.79
C ARG A 229 10.41 13.94 -1.43
N MET A 230 9.23 14.24 -1.97
CA MET A 230 8.88 15.57 -2.47
C MET A 230 8.92 16.60 -1.34
N GLU A 231 8.26 16.35 -0.22
CA GLU A 231 8.22 17.25 0.94
C GLU A 231 9.63 17.54 1.46
N LYS A 232 10.47 16.50 1.56
CA LYS A 232 11.90 16.65 1.92
C LYS A 232 12.66 17.52 0.93
N LEU A 233 12.39 17.39 -0.38
CA LEU A 233 13.03 18.21 -1.40
C LEU A 233 12.56 19.68 -1.27
N LEU A 234 11.26 19.92 -1.13
CA LEU A 234 10.71 21.26 -0.98
C LEU A 234 11.25 21.98 0.26
N ALA A 235 11.39 21.27 1.37
CA ALA A 235 11.95 21.79 2.60
C ALA A 235 13.41 22.27 2.44
N GLN A 236 14.22 21.62 1.58
CA GLN A 236 15.61 22.04 1.30
C GLN A 236 15.69 23.40 0.60
N TYR A 237 14.65 23.78 -0.13
CA TYR A 237 14.56 25.05 -0.85
C TYR A 237 13.67 26.07 -0.12
N SER A 238 13.26 25.80 1.13
CA SER A 238 12.35 26.65 1.91
C SER A 238 11.02 26.96 1.20
N ILE A 239 10.52 26.03 0.39
CA ILE A 239 9.27 26.19 -0.36
C ILE A 239 8.12 25.59 0.44
N ASP A 240 7.17 26.43 0.86
CA ASP A 240 5.91 25.99 1.46
C ASP A 240 4.76 26.10 0.45
N LEU A 241 4.39 24.96 -0.15
CA LEU A 241 3.25 24.90 -1.08
C LEU A 241 1.90 25.00 -0.35
N ASN A 242 1.83 24.72 0.95
CA ASN A 242 0.58 24.70 1.72
C ASN A 242 0.06 26.10 2.06
N ALA A 243 0.94 27.11 2.12
CA ALA A 243 0.57 28.51 2.31
C ALA A 243 -0.35 29.04 1.19
N SER A 244 -0.27 28.47 -0.01
CA SER A 244 -1.07 28.86 -1.18
C SER A 244 -2.46 28.20 -1.25
N ALA A 245 -2.67 27.08 -0.53
CA ALA A 245 -3.92 26.30 -0.59
C ALA A 245 -5.00 26.81 0.39
N SER A 246 -4.63 27.54 1.44
CA SER A 246 -5.54 28.00 2.51
C SER A 246 -6.54 29.09 2.10
N LYS A 247 -6.68 29.44 0.81
CA LYS A 247 -7.64 30.48 0.37
C LYS A 247 -8.62 30.10 -0.74
N ASN A 248 -8.49 28.93 -1.38
CA ASN A 248 -9.37 28.54 -2.50
C ASN A 248 -10.00 27.16 -2.32
N THR A 249 -10.72 26.94 -1.21
CA THR A 249 -11.65 25.81 -1.12
C THR A 249 -13.01 26.30 -0.63
N ALA A 250 -13.66 27.13 -1.45
CA ALA A 250 -15.11 27.30 -1.39
C ALA A 250 -15.73 26.31 -2.39
N GLU A 251 -16.48 25.36 -1.83
CA GLU A 251 -17.59 24.63 -2.45
C GLU A 251 -17.30 23.83 -3.74
N GLU A 252 -17.01 22.55 -3.56
CA GLU A 252 -17.58 21.51 -4.44
C GLU A 252 -18.02 20.33 -3.56
N GLN A 253 -19.35 20.19 -3.44
CA GLN A 253 -20.01 19.19 -2.62
C GLN A 253 -20.05 17.84 -3.37
N VAL A 254 -19.49 16.80 -2.75
CA VAL A 254 -19.84 15.40 -3.06
C VAL A 254 -20.48 14.80 -1.81
N PRO A 255 -21.81 14.56 -1.79
CA PRO A 255 -22.54 14.14 -0.61
C PRO A 255 -22.65 12.61 -0.58
N ALA A 256 -21.71 11.91 0.05
CA ALA A 256 -21.90 10.50 0.44
C ALA A 256 -20.90 10.01 1.50
N MET A 257 -19.63 10.43 1.45
CA MET A 257 -18.59 9.92 2.38
C MET A 257 -18.43 10.72 3.68
N LYS A 258 -18.91 11.97 3.75
CA LYS A 258 -18.75 12.80 4.96
C LYS A 258 -19.67 12.38 6.12
N GLN A 259 -20.84 11.82 5.82
CA GLN A 259 -21.77 11.36 6.86
C GLN A 259 -21.22 10.13 7.60
N GLN A 260 -20.61 9.18 6.88
CA GLN A 260 -19.96 8.02 7.53
C GLN A 260 -18.75 8.42 8.38
N GLN A 261 -17.92 9.37 7.95
CA GLN A 261 -16.76 9.79 8.75
C GLN A 261 -17.13 10.59 10.00
N GLN A 262 -18.19 11.41 9.96
CA GLN A 262 -18.66 12.15 11.14
C GLN A 262 -19.44 11.26 12.11
N GLU A 263 -20.25 10.32 11.60
CA GLU A 263 -20.95 9.33 12.45
C GLU A 263 -19.96 8.35 13.09
N GLU A 264 -18.90 7.92 12.38
CA GLU A 264 -17.85 7.05 12.93
C GLU A 264 -16.97 7.75 13.99
N GLU A 265 -16.74 9.07 13.88
CA GLU A 265 -16.02 9.85 14.90
C GLU A 265 -16.86 10.04 16.18
N GLU A 266 -18.18 10.22 16.04
CA GLU A 266 -19.10 10.31 17.20
C GLU A 266 -19.33 8.94 17.88
N GLU A 267 -19.33 7.84 17.14
CA GLU A 267 -19.52 6.50 17.68
C GLU A 267 -18.24 5.98 18.38
N GLN A 268 -17.05 6.35 17.89
CA GLN A 268 -15.77 6.03 18.53
C GLN A 268 -15.54 6.74 19.87
N GLN A 269 -16.18 7.89 20.12
CA GLN A 269 -16.16 8.53 21.44
C GLN A 269 -17.08 7.84 22.46
N LYS A 270 -18.07 7.04 22.03
CA LYS A 270 -19.02 6.37 22.92
C LYS A 270 -18.58 4.97 23.40
N LEU A 271 -17.58 4.35 22.77
CA LEU A 271 -17.16 2.96 23.03
C LEU A 271 -15.81 2.84 23.77
N LYS A 272 -15.51 3.73 24.73
CA LYS A 272 -14.44 3.47 25.72
C LYS A 272 -14.98 2.52 26.81
N PRO A 273 -14.28 1.42 27.15
CA PRO A 273 -14.61 0.62 28.33
C PRO A 273 -14.42 1.45 29.60
N GLN A 274 -15.43 1.46 30.48
CA GLN A 274 -15.29 2.00 31.84
C GLN A 274 -14.27 1.15 32.61
N SER A 275 -13.10 1.73 32.90
CA SER A 275 -12.19 1.28 33.94
C SER A 275 -12.28 2.22 35.14
N CYS A 276 -12.34 1.63 36.34
CA CYS A 276 -12.52 2.31 37.62
C CYS A 276 -11.33 3.20 38.02
N GLY A 277 -11.65 4.45 38.37
CA GLY A 277 -11.09 5.26 39.47
C GLY A 277 -9.56 5.47 39.56
N GLY A 278 -9.10 6.69 39.26
CA GLY A 278 -7.78 7.18 39.69
C GLY A 278 -7.31 8.49 39.05
N SER A 279 -7.69 9.62 39.66
CA SER A 279 -7.09 10.98 39.63
C SER A 279 -6.28 11.48 38.41
N GLY A 280 -6.90 12.41 37.66
CA GLY A 280 -6.35 13.66 37.11
C GLY A 280 -4.94 13.71 36.50
N GLY A 281 -4.86 13.77 35.17
CA GLY A 281 -3.68 14.25 34.44
C GLY A 281 -3.94 14.38 32.93
N ASN A 282 -3.89 15.63 32.44
CA ASN A 282 -3.92 16.10 31.03
C ASN A 282 -4.06 15.06 29.91
N ASP A 283 -5.18 15.14 29.18
CA ASP A 283 -5.35 14.59 27.83
C ASP A 283 -4.44 15.36 26.85
N GLY A 284 -3.23 14.85 26.62
CA GLY A 284 -2.38 15.24 25.50
C GLY A 284 -2.62 14.32 24.32
N GLU A 285 -2.78 14.87 23.11
CA GLU A 285 -2.72 14.13 21.85
C GLU A 285 -1.53 13.15 21.85
N PRO A 286 -1.65 11.94 21.28
CA PRO A 286 -0.54 11.00 21.24
C PRO A 286 0.63 11.62 20.49
N CYS A 287 1.73 11.81 21.22
CA CYS A 287 2.97 12.41 20.74
C CYS A 287 3.59 11.49 19.69
N GLY A 288 4.07 12.04 18.58
CA GLY A 288 4.66 11.28 17.47
C GLY A 288 6.09 10.81 17.76
N SER A 289 6.35 10.20 18.92
CA SER A 289 7.71 9.79 19.29
C SER A 289 8.11 8.47 18.64
N PHE A 290 7.20 7.50 18.61
CA PHE A 290 7.41 6.19 17.97
C PHE A 290 7.14 6.23 16.46
N PHE A 291 5.95 6.72 16.06
CA PHE A 291 5.57 6.89 14.66
C PHE A 291 5.82 8.31 14.18
N ILE A 292 6.33 8.44 12.95
CA ILE A 292 6.31 9.74 12.29
C ILE A 292 4.87 10.11 11.87
N PRO A 293 4.54 11.39 11.64
CA PRO A 293 3.17 11.82 11.35
C PRO A 293 2.52 11.08 10.16
N GLU A 294 3.29 10.73 9.13
CA GLU A 294 2.84 10.02 7.94
C GLU A 294 2.46 8.57 8.25
N GLU A 295 3.25 7.91 9.10
CA GLU A 295 2.95 6.57 9.58
C GLU A 295 1.75 6.56 10.49
N LEU A 296 1.59 7.56 11.37
CA LEU A 296 0.41 7.65 12.23
C LEU A 296 -0.88 7.80 11.39
N LYS A 297 -0.84 8.59 10.31
CA LYS A 297 -1.95 8.67 9.34
C LYS A 297 -2.23 7.31 8.69
N GLU A 298 -1.20 6.56 8.33
CA GLU A 298 -1.36 5.25 7.71
C GLU A 298 -1.80 4.16 8.71
N MET A 299 -1.36 4.24 9.97
CA MET A 299 -1.85 3.39 11.06
C MET A 299 -3.35 3.57 11.24
N ARG A 300 -3.84 4.82 11.30
CA ARG A 300 -5.28 5.14 11.34
C ARG A 300 -6.02 4.57 10.14
N PHE A 301 -5.45 4.70 8.94
CA PHE A 301 -6.04 4.11 7.73
C PHE A 301 -6.17 2.58 7.84
N THR A 302 -5.11 1.88 8.27
CA THR A 302 -5.18 0.42 8.48
C THR A 302 -6.17 0.04 9.58
N THR A 303 -6.29 0.83 10.65
CA THR A 303 -7.30 0.63 11.71
C THR A 303 -8.71 0.68 11.12
N THR A 304 -9.04 1.69 10.30
CA THR A 304 -10.35 1.78 9.62
C THR A 304 -10.60 0.56 8.72
N MET A 305 -9.60 0.14 7.95
CA MET A 305 -9.72 -1.01 7.05
C MET A 305 -9.96 -2.33 7.81
N LEU A 306 -9.28 -2.53 8.94
CA LEU A 306 -9.43 -3.73 9.77
C LEU A 306 -10.77 -3.77 10.51
N ARG A 307 -11.22 -2.63 11.04
CA ARG A 307 -12.55 -2.52 11.66
C ARG A 307 -13.67 -2.83 10.69
N ARG A 308 -13.48 -2.51 9.40
CA ARG A 308 -14.43 -2.86 8.34
C ARG A 308 -14.39 -4.35 7.98
N ASN A 309 -13.19 -4.92 7.87
CA ASN A 309 -13.02 -6.33 7.52
C ASN A 309 -11.71 -6.92 8.08
N PHE A 310 -11.84 -7.80 9.08
CA PHE A 310 -10.71 -8.53 9.65
C PHE A 310 -10.02 -9.49 8.68
N SER A 311 -10.71 -9.93 7.61
CA SER A 311 -10.12 -10.75 6.54
C SER A 311 -9.19 -9.98 5.60
N ASN A 312 -9.02 -8.67 5.82
CA ASN A 312 -8.14 -7.86 4.99
C ASN A 312 -6.66 -8.07 5.36
N TYR A 313 -6.08 -9.17 4.86
CA TYR A 313 -4.65 -9.47 5.04
C TYR A 313 -3.73 -8.32 4.58
N SER A 314 -4.12 -7.56 3.57
CA SER A 314 -3.30 -6.45 3.08
C SER A 314 -3.20 -5.31 4.10
N ALA A 315 -4.28 -5.02 4.83
CA ALA A 315 -4.28 -4.05 5.91
C ALA A 315 -3.42 -4.53 7.10
N TRP A 316 -3.57 -5.79 7.53
CA TRP A 316 -2.69 -6.40 8.56
C TRP A 316 -1.22 -6.34 8.16
N HIS A 317 -0.90 -6.71 6.91
CA HIS A 317 0.46 -6.69 6.41
C HIS A 317 1.02 -5.26 6.37
N GLN A 318 0.25 -4.28 5.88
CA GLN A 318 0.68 -2.88 5.84
C GLN A 318 0.97 -2.36 7.25
N ARG A 319 0.11 -2.68 8.22
CA ARG A 319 0.26 -2.32 9.62
C ARG A 319 1.56 -2.90 10.22
N GLY A 320 1.85 -4.17 9.93
CA GLY A 320 3.11 -4.81 10.32
C GLY A 320 4.34 -4.17 9.68
N VAL A 321 4.26 -3.73 8.42
CA VAL A 321 5.36 -2.99 7.76
C VAL A 321 5.63 -1.66 8.47
N ILE A 322 4.59 -0.92 8.85
CA ILE A 322 4.73 0.37 9.54
C ILE A 322 5.38 0.17 10.92
N ILE A 323 4.85 -0.75 11.72
CA ILE A 323 5.40 -1.08 13.05
C ILE A 323 6.86 -1.54 12.93
N ASN A 324 7.18 -2.43 11.98
CA ASN A 324 8.56 -2.90 11.80
C ASN A 324 9.52 -1.77 11.41
N THR A 325 9.09 -0.84 10.57
CA THR A 325 9.90 0.34 10.18
C THR A 325 10.12 1.26 11.38
N ALA A 326 9.10 1.48 12.22
CA ALA A 326 9.22 2.26 13.44
C ALA A 326 10.14 1.59 14.48
N LEU A 327 10.05 0.26 14.64
CA LEU A 327 10.94 -0.52 15.51
C LEU A 327 12.40 -0.43 15.05
N GLN A 328 12.67 -0.55 13.75
CA GLN A 328 14.03 -0.41 13.21
C GLN A 328 14.62 0.95 13.55
N ARG A 329 13.85 2.04 13.34
CA ARG A 329 14.30 3.38 13.74
C ARG A 329 14.54 3.48 15.25
N LEU A 330 13.68 2.89 16.07
CA LEU A 330 13.86 2.90 17.53
C LEU A 330 15.15 2.15 17.97
N GLN A 331 15.52 1.08 17.27
CA GLN A 331 16.76 0.34 17.51
C GLN A 331 18.01 1.16 17.12
N GLU A 332 17.92 1.91 16.03
CA GLU A 332 19.02 2.72 15.49
C GLU A 332 19.20 4.07 16.22
N ARG A 333 18.19 4.56 16.93
CA ARG A 333 18.23 5.84 17.66
C ARG A 333 19.30 5.84 18.76
N SER A 334 20.12 6.90 18.74
CA SER A 334 21.07 7.27 19.80
C SER A 334 20.54 8.36 20.74
N ASP A 335 19.24 8.69 20.67
CA ASP A 335 18.61 9.80 21.39
C ASP A 335 18.71 9.68 22.93
N ASP A 336 18.56 10.81 23.63
CA ASP A 336 18.49 10.87 25.10
C ASP A 336 17.43 9.92 25.68
N ASN A 337 17.73 9.34 26.85
CA ASN A 337 16.92 8.28 27.48
C ASN A 337 15.43 8.62 27.58
N VAL A 338 15.06 9.88 27.81
CA VAL A 338 13.66 10.31 27.99
C VAL A 338 12.83 10.12 26.71
N THR A 339 13.35 10.53 25.54
CA THR A 339 12.63 10.40 24.26
C THR A 339 12.47 8.93 23.88
N ARG A 340 13.51 8.13 24.18
CA ARG A 340 13.50 6.68 23.97
C ARG A 340 12.44 6.00 24.84
N ASP A 341 12.33 6.37 26.11
CA ASP A 341 11.34 5.81 27.04
C ASP A 341 9.90 6.15 26.61
N VAL A 342 9.65 7.37 26.14
CA VAL A 342 8.34 7.76 25.58
C VAL A 342 8.01 6.92 24.34
N ALA A 343 8.94 6.79 23.40
CA ALA A 343 8.73 5.97 22.20
C ALA A 343 8.51 4.49 22.53
N LEU A 344 9.21 3.95 23.53
CA LEU A 344 9.01 2.58 24.00
C LEU A 344 7.61 2.38 24.58
N LYS A 345 7.13 3.33 25.40
CA LYS A 345 5.79 3.28 25.97
C LYS A 345 4.72 3.33 24.88
N GLU A 346 4.88 4.20 23.89
CA GLU A 346 3.99 4.27 22.72
C GLU A 346 4.01 2.98 21.90
N ALA A 347 5.19 2.39 21.68
CA ALA A 347 5.33 1.14 20.95
C ALA A 347 4.61 -0.02 21.64
N TRP A 348 4.76 -0.17 22.97
CA TRP A 348 4.04 -1.18 23.75
C TRP A 348 2.53 -0.96 23.70
N GLY A 349 2.07 0.27 23.92
CA GLY A 349 0.65 0.60 23.83
C GLY A 349 0.05 0.28 22.46
N GLN A 350 0.80 0.51 21.37
CA GLN A 350 0.34 0.12 20.05
C GLN A 350 0.25 -1.41 19.88
N LEU A 351 1.26 -2.16 20.33
CA LEU A 351 1.21 -3.63 20.23
C LEU A 351 0.07 -4.22 21.08
N GLU A 352 -0.25 -3.63 22.23
CA GLU A 352 -1.38 -4.03 23.07
C GLU A 352 -2.73 -3.80 22.35
N GLU A 353 -2.90 -2.64 21.71
CA GLU A 353 -4.08 -2.36 20.87
C GLU A 353 -4.21 -3.39 19.73
N ASP A 354 -3.09 -3.71 19.08
CA ASP A 354 -3.05 -4.71 18.02
C ASP A 354 -3.38 -6.12 18.50
N LEU A 355 -2.95 -6.47 19.72
CA LEU A 355 -3.32 -7.74 20.35
C LEU A 355 -4.84 -7.79 20.55
N GLU A 356 -5.49 -6.69 20.93
CA GLU A 356 -6.95 -6.67 21.04
C GLU A 356 -7.68 -6.77 19.70
N PHE A 357 -7.14 -6.15 18.65
CA PHE A 357 -7.66 -6.38 17.31
C PHE A 357 -7.55 -7.85 16.90
N PHE A 358 -6.42 -8.50 17.19
CA PHE A 358 -6.26 -9.92 16.94
C PHE A 358 -7.28 -10.77 17.72
N ILE A 359 -7.43 -10.53 19.03
CA ILE A 359 -8.36 -11.27 19.88
C ILE A 359 -9.79 -11.10 19.37
N THR A 360 -10.20 -9.87 19.06
CA THR A 360 -11.52 -9.58 18.49
C THR A 360 -11.72 -10.31 17.16
N ALA A 361 -10.74 -10.24 16.25
CA ALA A 361 -10.82 -10.90 14.95
C ALA A 361 -11.03 -12.41 15.08
N VAL A 362 -10.30 -13.04 16.00
CA VAL A 362 -10.35 -14.49 16.23
C VAL A 362 -11.69 -14.93 16.84
N TYR A 363 -12.32 -14.12 17.69
CA TYR A 363 -13.68 -14.41 18.16
C TYR A 363 -14.76 -14.16 17.08
N CYS A 364 -14.52 -13.23 16.16
CA CYS A 364 -15.45 -12.97 15.06
C CYS A 364 -15.42 -14.07 13.98
N ASP A 365 -14.22 -14.49 13.58
CA ASP A 365 -14.01 -15.55 12.60
C ASP A 365 -12.70 -16.30 12.90
N PRO A 366 -12.75 -17.38 13.68
CA PRO A 366 -11.55 -18.16 14.00
C PRO A 366 -10.95 -18.89 12.79
N ALA A 367 -11.69 -19.03 11.69
CA ALA A 367 -11.20 -19.66 10.46
C ALA A 367 -10.38 -18.70 9.60
N ASP A 368 -10.49 -17.38 9.82
CA ASP A 368 -9.74 -16.38 9.07
C ASP A 368 -8.24 -16.40 9.39
N GLN A 369 -7.45 -16.85 8.43
CA GLN A 369 -6.00 -17.00 8.57
C GLN A 369 -5.24 -15.68 8.77
N SER A 370 -5.81 -14.52 8.42
CA SER A 370 -5.09 -13.24 8.35
C SER A 370 -4.60 -12.81 9.73
N ALA A 371 -5.47 -12.88 10.74
CA ALA A 371 -5.15 -12.57 12.12
C ALA A 371 -4.09 -13.54 12.68
N TRP A 372 -4.18 -14.84 12.34
CA TRP A 372 -3.23 -15.87 12.78
C TRP A 372 -1.81 -15.68 12.23
N TYR A 373 -1.67 -15.16 11.01
CA TYR A 373 -0.36 -14.73 10.52
C TYR A 373 0.14 -13.47 11.24
N TYR A 374 -0.77 -12.56 11.59
CA TYR A 374 -0.41 -11.29 12.23
C TYR A 374 0.09 -11.48 13.67
N ILE A 375 -0.49 -12.40 14.45
CA ILE A 375 -0.02 -12.65 15.83
C ILE A 375 1.43 -13.14 15.88
N GLN A 376 1.90 -13.88 14.86
CA GLN A 376 3.30 -14.28 14.76
C GLN A 376 4.23 -13.06 14.62
N PHE A 377 3.78 -12.05 13.86
CA PHE A 377 4.48 -10.77 13.76
C PHE A 377 4.45 -10.03 15.10
N LEU A 378 3.29 -9.93 15.77
CA LEU A 378 3.18 -9.23 17.06
C LEU A 378 4.08 -9.84 18.13
N ILE A 379 4.14 -11.17 18.24
CA ILE A 379 5.05 -11.87 19.16
C ILE A 379 6.51 -11.49 18.85
N ARG A 380 6.90 -11.44 17.57
CA ARG A 380 8.25 -11.03 17.16
C ARG A 380 8.53 -9.56 17.48
N ALA A 381 7.56 -8.68 17.28
CA ALA A 381 7.65 -7.25 17.60
C ALA A 381 7.82 -7.06 19.12
N ALA A 382 7.01 -7.73 19.93
CA ALA A 382 7.10 -7.69 21.40
C ALA A 382 8.45 -8.22 21.91
N ASN A 383 8.97 -9.32 21.33
CA ASN A 383 10.32 -9.82 21.64
C ASN A 383 11.41 -8.80 21.29
N THR A 384 11.24 -8.06 20.18
CA THR A 384 12.16 -6.98 19.80
C THR A 384 12.14 -5.86 20.84
N LEU A 385 10.96 -5.42 21.29
CA LEU A 385 10.84 -4.39 22.33
C LEU A 385 11.41 -4.85 23.68
N GLU A 386 11.16 -6.09 24.09
CA GLU A 386 11.74 -6.66 25.32
C GLU A 386 13.28 -6.68 25.26
N SER A 387 13.85 -6.94 24.08
CA SER A 387 15.31 -6.89 23.90
C SER A 387 15.89 -5.48 24.03
N ILE A 388 15.09 -4.45 23.75
CA ILE A 388 15.46 -3.05 23.93
C ILE A 388 15.32 -2.62 25.39
N SER A 389 14.25 -3.05 26.06
CA SER A 389 13.98 -2.75 27.47
C SER A 389 13.38 -3.96 28.19
N PRO A 390 14.16 -4.67 29.04
CA PRO A 390 13.71 -5.86 29.75
C PRO A 390 12.60 -5.64 30.79
N ALA A 391 12.24 -4.38 31.09
CA ALA A 391 11.26 -4.03 32.12
C ALA A 391 9.84 -4.55 31.84
N HIS A 392 9.53 -4.87 30.58
CA HIS A 392 8.17 -5.22 30.12
C HIS A 392 7.96 -6.74 29.93
N HIS A 393 8.74 -7.58 30.64
CA HIS A 393 8.65 -9.04 30.50
C HIS A 393 7.22 -9.58 30.73
N ALA A 394 6.50 -9.07 31.74
CA ALA A 394 5.14 -9.50 32.05
C ALA A 394 4.17 -9.20 30.89
N VAL A 395 4.22 -7.98 30.35
CA VAL A 395 3.42 -7.55 29.19
C VAL A 395 3.74 -8.41 27.98
N ARG A 396 5.03 -8.72 27.73
CA ARG A 396 5.44 -9.59 26.63
C ARG A 396 4.79 -10.98 26.70
N LEU A 397 4.60 -11.54 27.90
CA LEU A 397 3.98 -12.86 28.06
C LEU A 397 2.51 -12.86 27.61
N GLU A 398 1.80 -11.72 27.73
CA GLU A 398 0.40 -11.60 27.31
C GLU A 398 0.19 -11.88 25.82
N PHE A 399 1.17 -11.54 24.98
CA PHE A 399 1.16 -11.83 23.53
C PHE A 399 1.19 -13.33 23.21
N THR A 400 1.47 -14.17 24.20
CA THR A 400 1.38 -15.64 24.08
C THR A 400 0.21 -16.19 24.89
N THR A 401 0.01 -15.72 26.13
CA THR A 401 -1.01 -16.29 27.03
C THR A 401 -2.43 -15.91 26.62
N ARG A 402 -2.68 -14.67 26.15
CA ARG A 402 -4.02 -14.24 25.73
C ARG A 402 -4.53 -14.97 24.48
N PRO A 403 -3.71 -15.14 23.41
CA PRO A 403 -4.11 -15.99 22.29
C PRO A 403 -4.39 -17.45 22.70
N ILE A 404 -3.61 -18.04 23.62
CA ILE A 404 -3.88 -19.38 24.16
C ILE A 404 -5.25 -19.42 24.83
N GLN A 405 -5.53 -18.44 25.71
CA GLN A 405 -6.81 -18.34 26.41
C GLN A 405 -7.99 -18.26 25.43
N ALA A 406 -7.90 -17.40 24.41
CA ALA A 406 -8.93 -17.30 23.38
C ALA A 406 -9.13 -18.62 22.61
N CYS A 407 -8.05 -19.35 22.31
CA CYS A 407 -8.15 -20.66 21.68
C CYS A 407 -8.88 -21.67 22.58
N ILE A 408 -8.57 -21.71 23.88
CA ILE A 408 -9.22 -22.61 24.84
C ILE A 408 -10.73 -22.33 24.89
N GLU A 409 -11.12 -21.06 24.95
CA GLU A 409 -12.53 -20.65 24.98
C GLU A 409 -13.27 -21.03 23.69
N ILE A 410 -12.66 -20.79 22.52
CA ILE A 410 -13.24 -21.14 21.23
C ILE A 410 -13.44 -22.65 21.10
N LEU A 411 -12.43 -23.46 21.48
CA LEU A 411 -12.57 -24.91 21.46
C LEU A 411 -13.61 -25.42 22.46
N GLY A 412 -13.72 -24.77 23.63
CA GLY A 412 -14.75 -25.08 24.61
C GLY A 412 -16.16 -24.85 24.07
N GLU A 413 -16.35 -23.73 23.38
CA GLU A 413 -17.62 -23.36 22.77
C GLU A 413 -17.97 -24.26 21.58
N GLU A 414 -17.01 -24.58 20.71
CA GLU A 414 -17.19 -25.51 19.60
C GLU A 414 -17.63 -26.91 20.09
N LYS A 415 -16.98 -27.43 21.14
CA LYS A 415 -17.36 -28.72 21.76
C LYS A 415 -18.75 -28.64 22.41
N ARG A 416 -19.11 -27.49 23.00
CA ARG A 416 -20.45 -27.27 23.58
C ARG A 416 -21.54 -27.27 22.51
N LEU A 417 -21.26 -26.69 21.34
CA LEU A 417 -22.18 -26.62 20.22
C LEU A 417 -22.26 -27.92 19.41
N GLY A 418 -21.24 -28.78 19.51
CA GLY A 418 -21.16 -30.05 18.79
C GLY A 418 -20.81 -29.90 17.30
N ASP A 419 -20.26 -28.74 16.92
CA ASP A 419 -19.92 -28.40 15.53
C ASP A 419 -18.41 -28.62 15.29
N GLU A 420 -18.01 -29.86 15.02
CA GLU A 420 -16.60 -30.19 14.79
C GLU A 420 -16.14 -29.83 13.37
N ALA A 421 -15.96 -28.54 13.05
CA ALA A 421 -15.40 -28.16 11.73
C ALA A 421 -14.69 -26.80 11.63
N GLU A 422 -14.96 -25.83 12.50
CA GLU A 422 -14.61 -24.42 12.22
C GLU A 422 -13.31 -23.95 12.90
N ALA A 423 -12.87 -24.57 14.01
CA ALA A 423 -11.70 -24.10 14.76
C ALA A 423 -10.38 -24.79 14.39
N TYR A 424 -10.04 -24.90 13.09
CA TYR A 424 -8.74 -25.45 12.68
C TYR A 424 -7.56 -24.61 13.20
N TRP A 425 -7.61 -23.29 13.02
CA TRP A 425 -6.50 -22.40 13.40
C TRP A 425 -6.26 -22.31 14.91
N PRO A 426 -7.29 -22.21 15.78
CA PRO A 426 -7.11 -22.34 17.23
C PRO A 426 -6.39 -23.63 17.63
N ARG A 427 -6.79 -24.79 17.10
CA ARG A 427 -6.10 -26.08 17.36
C ARG A 427 -4.66 -26.06 16.88
N TYR A 428 -4.42 -25.54 15.68
CA TYR A 428 -3.10 -25.45 15.11
C TYR A 428 -2.19 -24.52 15.92
N TYR A 429 -2.73 -23.39 16.39
CA TYR A 429 -2.01 -22.45 17.24
C TYR A 429 -1.62 -23.10 18.58
N LEU A 430 -2.57 -23.73 19.29
CA LEU A 430 -2.28 -24.46 20.54
C LEU A 430 -1.24 -25.57 20.32
N PHE A 431 -1.39 -26.35 19.25
CA PHE A 431 -0.44 -27.42 18.91
C PHE A 431 0.97 -26.87 18.72
N THR A 432 1.12 -25.79 17.95
CA THR A 432 2.45 -25.21 17.65
C THR A 432 3.09 -24.53 18.86
N VAL A 433 2.31 -23.85 19.70
CA VAL A 433 2.82 -23.19 20.91
C VAL A 433 3.23 -24.21 21.98
N LEU A 434 2.42 -25.26 22.22
CA LEU A 434 2.81 -26.37 23.09
C LEU A 434 4.05 -27.09 22.56
N LEU A 435 4.13 -27.37 21.26
CA LEU A 435 5.26 -28.03 20.64
C LEU A 435 6.56 -27.23 20.81
N ALA A 436 6.49 -25.91 20.65
CA ALA A 436 7.63 -25.01 20.84
C ALA A 436 8.19 -25.03 22.26
N SER A 437 7.34 -25.32 23.27
CA SER A 437 7.77 -25.44 24.68
C SER A 437 8.75 -26.60 24.90
N PHE A 438 8.68 -27.68 24.09
CA PHE A 438 9.60 -28.83 24.16
C PHE A 438 10.87 -28.66 23.33
N GLY A 439 10.80 -27.93 22.21
CA GLY A 439 11.90 -27.84 21.22
C GLY A 439 13.01 -26.84 21.53
N ALA A 440 12.84 -25.96 22.51
CA ALA A 440 13.89 -25.04 22.94
C ALA A 440 14.90 -25.80 23.81
N GLY A 441 16.04 -26.20 23.22
CA GLY A 441 17.18 -26.70 23.99
C GLY A 441 17.48 -25.75 25.16
N LYS A 442 17.85 -26.29 26.33
CA LYS A 442 18.09 -25.55 27.59
C LYS A 442 18.88 -24.26 27.33
N SER A 443 18.17 -23.16 27.14
CA SER A 443 18.75 -21.83 26.97
C SER A 443 18.93 -21.26 28.36
N ASN A 444 20.14 -20.85 28.74
CA ASN A 444 20.48 -20.31 30.07
C ASN A 444 19.79 -18.97 30.44
N SER A 445 18.81 -18.51 29.67
CA SER A 445 18.09 -17.26 29.93
C SER A 445 16.81 -17.52 30.73
N ASP A 446 16.78 -17.05 31.98
CA ASP A 446 15.66 -17.17 32.94
C ASP A 446 14.28 -16.82 32.33
N GLY A 447 14.23 -15.78 31.49
CA GLY A 447 12.99 -15.34 30.83
C GLY A 447 12.39 -16.33 29.80
N LYS A 448 13.21 -17.18 29.16
CA LYS A 448 12.69 -18.23 28.26
C LYS A 448 12.09 -19.40 29.03
N ASN A 449 12.70 -19.74 30.17
CA ASN A 449 12.19 -20.79 31.06
C ASN A 449 10.85 -20.39 31.67
N LYS A 450 10.69 -19.12 32.06
CA LYS A 450 9.42 -18.55 32.55
C LYS A 450 8.32 -18.59 31.49
N ALA A 451 8.64 -18.18 30.24
CA ALA A 451 7.67 -18.26 29.14
C ALA A 451 7.24 -19.69 28.82
N ARG A 452 8.20 -20.64 28.83
CA ARG A 452 7.90 -22.07 28.67
C ARG A 452 6.97 -22.56 29.79
N ALA A 453 7.27 -22.24 31.05
CA ALA A 453 6.44 -22.61 32.18
C ALA A 453 5.02 -22.02 32.10
N ALA A 454 4.89 -20.76 31.67
CA ALA A 454 3.59 -20.12 31.47
C ALA A 454 2.74 -20.81 30.40
N VAL A 455 3.34 -21.23 29.28
CA VAL A 455 2.65 -22.02 28.24
C VAL A 455 2.22 -23.38 28.76
N MET A 456 3.13 -24.10 29.43
CA MET A 456 2.85 -25.45 29.95
C MET A 456 1.78 -25.44 31.05
N ALA A 457 1.63 -24.33 31.79
CA ALA A 457 0.59 -24.18 32.80
C ALA A 457 -0.85 -24.30 32.23
N PHE A 458 -1.06 -23.99 30.95
CA PHE A 458 -2.36 -24.14 30.28
C PHE A 458 -2.70 -25.58 29.89
N ALA A 459 -1.80 -26.55 30.06
CA ALA A 459 -2.01 -27.93 29.60
C ALA A 459 -3.26 -28.57 30.22
N SER A 460 -3.51 -28.33 31.51
CA SER A 460 -4.69 -28.83 32.22
C SER A 460 -5.99 -28.23 31.68
N GLU A 461 -6.00 -26.93 31.37
CA GLU A 461 -7.17 -26.24 30.82
C GLU A 461 -7.46 -26.68 29.38
N ILE A 462 -6.43 -26.79 28.54
CA ILE A 462 -6.53 -27.35 27.19
C ILE A 462 -7.09 -28.77 27.25
N ARG A 463 -6.56 -29.60 28.17
CA ARG A 463 -7.02 -30.99 28.36
C ARG A 463 -8.49 -31.05 28.74
N LYS A 464 -8.91 -30.22 29.68
CA LYS A 464 -10.31 -30.14 30.14
C LYS A 464 -11.26 -29.80 28.99
N VAL A 465 -10.85 -28.93 28.07
CA VAL A 465 -11.65 -28.58 26.90
C VAL A 465 -11.67 -29.69 25.85
N LEU A 466 -10.52 -30.34 25.59
CA LEU A 466 -10.44 -31.45 24.63
C LEU A 466 -11.18 -32.71 25.11
N CYS A 467 -11.19 -32.96 26.43
CA CYS A 467 -11.91 -34.08 27.04
C CYS A 467 -12.68 -33.62 28.31
N PRO A 468 -13.91 -33.09 28.15
CA PRO A 468 -14.71 -32.58 29.27
C PRO A 468 -15.08 -33.63 30.33
N ASN A 469 -15.05 -34.91 29.96
CA ASN A 469 -15.40 -36.03 30.83
C ASN A 469 -14.18 -36.63 31.55
N ASP A 470 -12.97 -36.13 31.31
CA ASP A 470 -11.77 -36.61 32.01
C ASP A 470 -11.83 -36.14 33.47
N SER A 471 -11.81 -37.10 34.41
CA SER A 471 -11.71 -36.81 35.84
C SER A 471 -10.22 -36.62 36.17
N PRO A 472 -9.79 -35.44 36.64
CA PRO A 472 -8.39 -35.22 36.99
C PRO A 472 -8.03 -36.16 38.13
N GLY A 473 -7.08 -37.08 37.88
CA GLY A 473 -6.44 -37.80 38.98
C GLY A 473 -5.49 -36.85 39.70
N ASP A 474 -5.50 -36.84 41.03
CA ASP A 474 -4.80 -35.88 41.92
C ASP A 474 -3.25 -35.86 41.83
N SER A 475 -2.63 -36.41 40.78
CA SER A 475 -1.16 -36.48 40.63
C SER A 475 -0.69 -36.69 39.18
N ARG A 476 -1.17 -35.87 38.24
CA ARG A 476 -0.60 -35.84 36.88
C ARG A 476 0.49 -34.78 36.76
N GLU A 477 1.62 -35.14 36.15
CA GLU A 477 2.68 -34.17 35.89
C GLU A 477 2.30 -33.27 34.71
N ILE A 478 2.65 -31.98 34.78
CA ILE A 478 2.32 -31.00 33.72
C ILE A 478 2.86 -31.44 32.35
N GLU A 479 4.04 -32.08 32.31
CA GLU A 479 4.64 -32.58 31.07
C GLU A 479 3.81 -33.72 30.46
N GLU A 480 3.21 -34.59 31.27
CA GLU A 480 2.32 -35.65 30.79
C GLU A 480 1.04 -35.07 30.16
N ASP A 481 0.45 -34.06 30.79
CA ASP A 481 -0.70 -33.34 30.25
C ASP A 481 -0.35 -32.64 28.93
N CYS A 482 0.83 -32.02 28.84
CA CYS A 482 1.29 -31.40 27.60
C CYS A 482 1.44 -32.40 26.46
N VAL A 483 2.06 -33.56 26.71
CA VAL A 483 2.24 -34.62 25.70
C VAL A 483 0.89 -35.22 25.29
N TRP A 484 -0.03 -35.39 26.23
CA TRP A 484 -1.38 -35.84 25.94
C TRP A 484 -2.13 -34.83 25.05
N CYS A 485 -2.12 -33.54 25.41
CA CYS A 485 -2.75 -32.47 24.61
C CYS A 485 -2.18 -32.41 23.19
N LEU A 486 -0.86 -32.55 23.03
CA LEU A 486 -0.22 -32.59 21.72
C LEU A 486 -0.69 -33.76 20.86
N ARG A 487 -0.92 -34.93 21.44
CA ARG A 487 -1.44 -36.12 20.73
C ARG A 487 -2.88 -35.89 20.26
N GLU A 488 -3.73 -35.38 21.14
CA GLU A 488 -5.13 -35.13 20.83
C GLU A 488 -5.30 -34.03 19.79
N LEU A 489 -4.62 -32.88 19.95
CA LEU A 489 -4.63 -31.80 18.97
C LEU A 489 -4.13 -32.27 17.60
N ALA A 490 -3.05 -33.07 17.56
CA ALA A 490 -2.56 -33.65 16.31
C ALA A 490 -3.59 -34.58 15.66
N ALA A 491 -4.30 -35.39 16.44
CA ALA A 491 -5.34 -36.28 15.92
C ALA A 491 -6.52 -35.49 15.33
N GLU A 492 -6.96 -34.41 15.99
CA GLU A 492 -8.00 -33.52 15.47
C GLU A 492 -7.54 -32.77 14.22
N LEU A 493 -6.31 -32.27 14.19
CA LEU A 493 -5.73 -31.60 13.01
C LEU A 493 -5.60 -32.55 11.80
N VAL A 494 -5.23 -33.82 12.02
CA VAL A 494 -5.21 -34.84 10.97
C VAL A 494 -6.61 -35.13 10.43
N ARG A 495 -7.64 -35.09 11.29
CA ARG A 495 -9.03 -35.27 10.89
C ARG A 495 -9.51 -34.10 10.02
N ALA A 496 -9.16 -32.87 10.39
CA ALA A 496 -9.51 -31.65 9.66
C ALA A 496 -8.72 -31.49 8.34
N ASP A 497 -7.43 -31.86 8.33
CA ASP A 497 -6.56 -31.78 7.13
C ASP A 497 -5.73 -33.07 6.95
N PRO A 498 -6.31 -34.12 6.33
CA PRO A 498 -5.63 -35.39 6.11
C PRO A 498 -4.38 -35.28 5.22
N LEU A 499 -4.32 -34.29 4.33
CA LEU A 499 -3.21 -34.08 3.40
C LEU A 499 -1.92 -33.70 4.14
N ARG A 500 -2.04 -33.05 5.31
CA ARG A 500 -0.90 -32.69 6.16
C ARG A 500 -0.60 -33.71 7.26
N SER A 501 -1.22 -34.88 7.24
CA SER A 501 -1.07 -35.88 8.31
C SER A 501 0.37 -36.33 8.58
N GLY A 502 1.21 -36.46 7.54
CA GLY A 502 2.63 -36.77 7.67
C GLY A 502 3.42 -35.71 8.44
N MET A 503 3.06 -34.43 8.27
CA MET A 503 3.69 -33.30 8.97
C MET A 503 3.41 -33.37 10.48
N TYR A 504 2.14 -33.49 10.89
CA TYR A 504 1.79 -33.54 12.31
C TYR A 504 2.43 -34.74 13.03
N LYS A 505 2.40 -35.92 12.39
CA LYS A 505 3.05 -37.14 12.92
C LYS A 505 4.56 -36.95 13.10
N SER A 506 5.23 -36.34 12.11
CA SER A 506 6.66 -36.07 12.18
C SER A 506 7.02 -35.06 13.28
N LEU A 507 6.18 -34.05 13.51
CA LEU A 507 6.40 -33.07 14.57
C LEU A 507 6.20 -33.69 15.97
N LEU A 508 5.17 -34.52 16.14
CA LEU A 508 4.88 -35.20 17.40
C LEU A 508 5.96 -36.23 17.79
N ALA A 509 6.53 -36.92 16.80
CA ALA A 509 7.61 -37.88 17.02
C ALA A 509 8.82 -37.24 17.72
N ARG A 510 9.10 -35.96 17.48
CA ARG A 510 10.25 -35.24 18.08
C ARG A 510 10.12 -34.97 19.57
N VAL A 511 8.91 -35.07 20.12
CA VAL A 511 8.61 -34.82 21.55
C VAL A 511 8.36 -36.13 22.30
N THR A 512 7.99 -37.18 21.58
CA THR A 512 7.60 -38.48 22.16
C THR A 512 8.67 -39.56 22.04
N SER A 513 9.76 -39.28 21.33
CA SER A 513 11.01 -40.07 21.29
C SER A 513 11.94 -39.69 22.42
#